data_AF-A0A371X748-F1
#
_entry.id   AF-A0A371X748-F1
#
_cell.length_a   1.000
_cell.length_b   1.000
_cell.length_c   1.000
_cell.angle_alpha   90.00
_cell.angle_beta   90.00
_cell.angle_gamma   90.00
#
_symmetry.space_group_name_H-M   'P 1'
#
loop_
_entity.id
_entity.type
_entity.pdbx_description
1 polymer ?
#
loop_
_entity_poly.entity_id
_entity_poly.type
_entity_poly.pdbx_seq_one_letter_code
_entity_poly.pdbx_strand_id
1 'polypeptide(L)' 'MSVDPTSPTWGAVKKHVETKIGESRDRLELATAHDVTQFERGRVAAMREILALGTPTPPIVGDAPTY' A
#
# COMPACT_ATOMS: atom_id res chain seq x y z
N MET A 1 15.96 -1.81 7.78
CA MET A 1 15.00 -1.63 8.90
C MET A 1 13.78 -2.47 8.54
N SER A 2 13.64 -3.67 9.11
CA SER A 2 12.54 -4.58 8.79
C SER A 2 11.41 -4.34 9.79
N VAL A 3 10.18 -4.17 9.31
CA VAL A 3 9.01 -4.14 10.18
C VAL A 3 8.72 -5.57 10.64
N ASP A 4 8.34 -5.75 11.89
CA ASP A 4 7.88 -7.05 12.40
C ASP A 4 6.39 -7.22 12.03
N PRO A 5 6.05 -8.13 11.09
CA PRO A 5 4.68 -8.32 10.65
C PRO A 5 3.78 -8.98 11.70
N THR A 6 4.37 -9.60 12.73
CA THR A 6 3.65 -10.26 13.83
C THR A 6 3.38 -9.31 15.00
N SER A 7 3.98 -8.13 15.00
CA SER A 7 3.80 -7.12 16.02
C SER A 7 2.33 -6.65 16.10
N PRO A 8 1.72 -6.57 17.30
CA PRO A 8 0.39 -6.01 17.48
C PRO A 8 0.27 -4.57 16.94
N THR A 9 1.35 -3.79 17.05
CA THR A 9 1.42 -2.42 16.50
C THR A 9 1.33 -2.44 14.98
N TRP A 10 2.05 -3.35 14.32
CA TRP A 10 1.95 -3.51 12.87
C TRP A 10 0.56 -3.96 12.43
N GLY A 11 -0.05 -4.90 13.17
CA GLY A 11 -1.43 -5.32 12.92
C GLY A 11 -2.42 -4.15 12.98
N ALA A 12 -2.27 -3.24 13.95
CA ALA A 12 -3.09 -2.03 14.06
C ALA A 12 -2.85 -1.06 12.90
N VAL A 13 -1.59 -0.84 12.50
CA VAL A 13 -1.23 -0.01 11.35
C VAL A 13 -1.82 -0.58 10.06
N LYS A 14 -1.62 -1.87 9.80
CA LYS A 14 -2.16 -2.57 8.63
C LYS A 14 -3.68 -2.39 8.53
N LYS A 15 -4.40 -2.68 9.62
CA LYS A 15 -5.86 -2.52 9.67
C LYS A 15 -6.29 -1.08 9.37
N HIS A 16 -5.63 -0.10 9.98
CA HIS A 16 -5.93 1.31 9.75
C HIS A 16 -5.71 1.71 8.29
N VAL A 17 -4.58 1.31 7.71
CA VAL A 17 -4.22 1.61 6.32
C VAL A 17 -5.20 0.95 5.34
N GLU A 18 -5.58 -0.31 5.57
CA GLU A 18 -6.58 -1.01 4.76
C GLU A 18 -7.94 -0.31 4.80
N THR A 19 -8.42 0.11 5.98
CA THR A 19 -9.64 0.92 6.11
C THR A 19 -9.53 2.23 5.32
N LYS A 20 -8.40 2.94 5.41
CA LYS A 20 -8.22 4.21 4.69
C LYS A 20 -8.11 4.05 3.18
N ILE A 21 -7.57 2.92 2.69
CA ILE A 21 -7.60 2.59 1.27
C ILE A 21 -9.05 2.41 0.81
N GLY A 22 -9.87 1.68 1.57
CA GLY A 22 -11.30 1.52 1.30
C GLY A 22 -12.00 2.87 1.18
N GLU A 23 -11.91 3.71 2.21
CA GLU A 23 -12.51 5.05 2.20
C GLU A 23 -12.06 5.92 1.01
N SER A 24 -10.78 5.80 0.61
CA SER A 24 -10.25 6.58 -0.51
C SER A 24 -10.76 6.06 -1.85
N ARG A 25 -11.03 4.76 -1.98
CA ARG A 25 -11.68 4.17 -3.16
C ARG A 25 -13.14 4.59 -3.25
N ASP A 26 -13.86 4.57 -2.14
CA ASP A 26 -15.25 5.03 -2.11
C ASP A 26 -15.32 6.52 -2.51
N ARG A 27 -14.38 7.34 -2.04
CA ARG A 27 -14.26 8.74 -2.47
C ARG A 27 -13.91 8.88 -3.95
N LEU A 28 -13.07 7.99 -4.51
CA LEU A 28 -12.75 7.99 -5.94
C LEU A 28 -13.95 7.65 -6.81
N GLU A 29 -14.85 6.77 -6.36
CA GLU A 29 -16.09 6.44 -7.08
C GLU A 29 -17.05 7.62 -7.14
N LEU A 30 -17.04 8.48 -6.11
CA LEU A 30 -17.91 9.66 -6.00
C LEU A 30 -17.25 10.94 -6.55
N ALA A 31 -15.93 10.95 -6.76
CA ALA A 31 -15.19 12.15 -7.16
C ALA A 31 -15.39 12.48 -8.64
N THR A 32 -15.89 13.68 -8.91
CA THR A 32 -16.04 14.23 -10.27
C THR A 32 -14.94 15.26 -10.60
N ALA A 33 -14.34 15.87 -9.59
CA ALA A 33 -13.28 16.86 -9.75
C ALA A 33 -11.91 16.18 -9.93
N HIS A 34 -11.18 16.57 -10.99
CA HIS A 34 -9.88 15.99 -11.34
C HIS A 34 -8.86 16.02 -10.19
N ASP A 35 -8.79 17.14 -9.47
CA ASP A 35 -7.82 17.32 -8.38
C ASP A 35 -8.11 16.38 -7.21
N VAL A 36 -9.38 16.15 -6.90
CA VAL A 36 -9.80 15.19 -5.87
C VAL A 36 -9.45 13.76 -6.29
N THR A 37 -9.65 13.42 -7.56
CA THR A 37 -9.26 12.12 -8.10
C THR A 37 -7.75 11.89 -8.02
N GLN A 38 -6.93 12.88 -8.38
CA GLN A 38 -5.46 12.76 -8.30
C GLN A 38 -4.99 12.65 -6.85
N PHE A 39 -5.57 13.45 -5.95
CA PHE A 39 -5.26 13.40 -4.53
C PHE A 39 -5.54 12.02 -3.94
N GLU A 40 -6.74 11.47 -4.12
CA GLU A 40 -7.10 10.17 -3.55
C GLU A 40 -6.29 9.02 -4.19
N ARG A 41 -5.93 9.11 -5.48
CA ARG A 41 -4.99 8.15 -6.11
C ARG A 41 -3.61 8.18 -5.48
N GLY A 42 -3.04 9.37 -5.29
CA GLY A 42 -1.75 9.53 -4.61
C GLY A 42 -1.78 9.02 -3.18
N ARG A 43 -2.87 9.30 -2.47
CA ARG A 43 -3.11 8.80 -1.12
C ARG A 43 -3.15 7.26 -1.06
N VAL A 44 -3.84 6.61 -2.00
CA VAL A 44 -3.87 5.15 -2.10
C VAL A 44 -2.48 4.58 -2.42
N ALA A 45 -1.71 5.23 -3.29
CA ALA A 45 -0.35 4.79 -3.63
C ALA A 45 0.57 4.80 -2.39
N ALA A 46 0.60 5.92 -1.65
CA ALA A 46 1.38 6.05 -0.43
C ALA A 46 0.99 5.01 0.64
N MET A 47 -0.31 4.73 0.78
CA MET A 47 -0.79 3.69 1.70
C MET A 47 -0.32 2.28 1.32
N ARG A 48 -0.25 1.97 0.01
CA ARG A 48 0.29 0.69 -0.46
C ARG A 48 1.79 0.57 -0.20
N GLU A 49 2.54 1.66 -0.33
CA GLU A 49 3.95 1.70 0.03
C GLU A 49 4.16 1.41 1.52
N ILE A 50 3.30 1.95 2.39
CA ILE A 50 3.32 1.61 3.82
C ILE A 50 3.14 0.10 3.99
N LEU A 51 2.10 -0.50 3.40
CA LEU A 51 1.86 -1.94 3.51
C LEU A 51 3.03 -2.81 2.99
N ALA A 52 3.75 -2.32 1.97
CA ALA A 52 4.91 -3.00 1.43
C ALA A 52 6.05 -3.14 2.45
N LEU A 53 6.15 -2.24 3.45
CA LEU A 53 7.18 -2.30 4.50
C LEU A 53 7.11 -3.58 5.36
N GLY A 54 5.92 -4.17 5.51
CA GLY A 54 5.70 -5.41 6.24
C GLY A 54 5.63 -6.66 5.35
N THR A 55 5.80 -6.50 4.04
CA THR A 55 5.82 -7.63 3.11
C THR A 55 7.28 -8.02 2.90
N PRO A 56 7.70 -9.25 3.25
CA PRO A 56 9.04 -9.70 2.89
C PRO A 56 9.12 -9.68 1.37
N THR A 57 9.95 -8.79 0.82
CA THR A 57 10.18 -8.74 -0.62
C THR A 57 10.70 -10.12 -1.02
N PRO A 58 10.03 -10.86 -1.92
CA PRO A 58 10.59 -12.12 -2.40
C PRO A 58 11.95 -11.78 -3.03
N PRO A 59 13.01 -12.55 -2.74
CA PRO A 59 14.30 -12.32 -3.36
C PRO A 59 14.11 -12.35 -4.89
N ILE A 60 14.62 -11.33 -5.56
CA ILE A 60 14.64 -11.28 -7.03
C ILE A 60 15.44 -12.50 -7.48
N VAL A 61 14.74 -13.53 -7.98
CA VAL A 61 15.36 -14.64 -8.68
C VAL A 61 15.79 -14.06 -10.02
N GLY A 62 17.03 -13.57 -10.09
CA GLY A 62 17.64 -13.19 -11.36
C GLY A 62 17.75 -14.46 -12.19
N ASP A 63 16.96 -14.56 -13.25
CA ASP A 63 17.20 -15.55 -14.31
C ASP A 63 18.61 -15.28 -14.83
N ALA A 64 19.53 -16.20 -14.52
CA ALA A 64 20.86 -16.18 -15.09
C ALA A 64 20.69 -16.34 -16.62
N PRO A 65 21.33 -15.49 -17.45
CA PRO A 65 21.25 -15.66 -18.89
C PRO A 65 21.86 -17.01 -19.25
N THR A 66 21.04 -17.91 -19.80
CA THR A 66 21.51 -19.12 -20.45
C THR A 66 22.34 -18.71 -21.67
N TYR A 67 23.64 -18.94 -21.58
CA TYR A 67 24.59 -18.89 -22.69
C TYR A 67 24.30 -20.00 -23.71
#